data_AF-A0A1C6K341-F1
#
_entry.id   AF-A0A1C6K341-F1
#
_cell.length_a   1.000
_cell.length_b   1.000
_cell.length_c   1.000
_cell.angle_alpha   90.00
_cell.angle_beta   90.00
_cell.angle_gamma   90.00
#
_symmetry.space_group_name_H-M   'P 1'
#
loop_
_entity.id
_entity.type
_entity.pdbx_description
1 polymer ?
#
loop_
_entity_poly.entity_id
_entity_poly.type
_entity_poly.pdbx_seq_one_letter_code
_entity_poly.pdbx_strand_id
1 'polypeptide(L)'
;MGLIEMASGNSVWRGIDYYENKKVVSWEQTGTNTYDGIVSGSGVNRYTVHIDKAHPRRSACNCPFAEGRRVICKHMIALYFTAEPKVAKDFLKEVEEWEAEEEEREQQHYEDLKKYVKSLSKAELQERLLAAMVELEERETYYR
;
A
#
# COMPACT_ATOMS: atom_id res chain seq x y z
N MET A 1 16.89 0.10 -6.73
CA MET A 1 15.62 0.11 -5.97
C MET A 1 15.62 1.36 -5.13
N GLY A 2 14.64 2.24 -5.33
CA GLY A 2 14.47 3.44 -4.53
C GLY A 2 13.88 3.14 -3.14
N LEU A 3 13.57 4.20 -2.40
CA LEU A 3 13.07 4.11 -1.02
C LEU A 3 11.69 3.42 -0.95
N ILE A 4 10.82 3.70 -1.93
CA ILE A 4 9.43 3.22 -1.98
C ILE A 4 9.41 1.72 -2.30
N GLU A 5 10.19 1.28 -3.28
CA GLU A 5 10.24 -0.12 -3.73
C GLU A 5 10.88 -1.04 -2.68
N MET A 6 11.67 -0.47 -1.76
CA MET A 6 12.23 -1.20 -0.63
C MET A 6 11.31 -1.27 0.59
N ALA A 7 10.26 -0.46 0.62
CA ALA A 7 9.29 -0.46 1.71
C ALA A 7 8.24 -1.54 1.50
N SER A 8 7.79 -2.16 2.60
CA SER A 8 6.60 -3.00 2.55
C SER A 8 5.37 -2.16 2.17
N GLY A 9 4.40 -2.73 1.45
CA GLY A 9 3.17 -2.03 1.08
C GLY A 9 2.47 -1.37 2.28
N ASN A 10 2.41 -2.06 3.43
CA ASN A 10 1.87 -1.50 4.67
C ASN A 10 2.66 -0.25 5.16
N SER A 11 3.99 -0.23 5.00
CA SER A 11 4.79 0.95 5.35
C SER A 11 4.60 2.10 4.37
N VAL A 12 4.38 1.80 3.09
CA VAL A 12 4.08 2.81 2.06
C VAL A 12 2.73 3.46 2.35
N TRP A 13 1.66 2.68 2.47
CA TRP A 13 0.31 3.18 2.73
C TRP A 13 0.23 4.02 4.01
N ARG A 14 0.77 3.51 5.11
CA ARG A 14 0.83 4.28 6.35
C ARG A 14 1.72 5.52 6.25
N GLY A 15 2.67 5.52 5.32
CA GLY A 15 3.52 6.67 5.01
C GLY A 15 2.74 7.76 4.28
N ILE A 16 1.87 7.38 3.34
CA ILE A 16 0.93 8.28 2.66
C ILE A 16 -0.01 8.90 3.69
N ASP A 17 -0.62 8.10 4.56
CA ASP A 17 -1.48 8.63 5.63
C ASP A 17 -0.77 9.72 6.44
N TYR A 18 0.50 9.48 6.80
CA TYR A 18 1.28 10.44 7.58
C TYR A 18 1.65 11.69 6.78
N TYR A 19 1.92 11.55 5.49
CA TYR A 19 2.17 12.65 4.57
C TYR A 19 0.92 13.54 4.43
N GLU A 20 -0.24 12.96 4.13
CA GLU A 20 -1.52 13.66 3.96
C GLU A 20 -1.96 14.36 5.25
N ASN A 21 -1.81 13.69 6.39
CA ASN A 21 -2.10 14.25 7.71
C ASN A 21 -1.01 15.21 8.24
N LYS A 22 -0.03 15.59 7.39
CA LYS A 22 1.04 16.55 7.70
C LYS A 22 1.78 16.22 9.01
N LYS A 23 2.10 14.93 9.20
CA LYS A 23 2.74 14.43 10.43
C LYS A 23 4.23 14.74 10.52
N VAL A 24 4.85 15.19 9.43
CA VAL A 24 6.24 15.69 9.42
C VAL A 24 6.27 17.07 10.08
N VAL A 25 6.90 17.17 11.25
CA VAL A 25 6.95 18.37 12.09
C VAL A 25 7.94 19.38 11.54
N SER A 26 9.12 18.90 11.13
CA SER A 26 10.18 19.71 10.55
C SER A 26 11.05 18.82 9.69
N TRP A 27 11.65 19.38 8.65
CA TRP A 27 12.63 18.69 7.84
C TRP A 27 13.59 19.67 7.19
N GLU A 28 14.74 19.17 6.79
CA GLU A 28 15.74 19.89 6.03
C GLU A 28 16.44 18.96 5.04
N GLN A 29 16.98 19.55 3.98
CA GLN A 29 17.84 18.86 3.05
C GLN A 29 19.29 18.99 3.51
N THR A 30 19.88 17.90 3.98
CA THR A 30 21.25 17.89 4.52
C THR A 30 22.32 17.60 3.47
N GLY A 31 21.91 17.31 2.24
CA GLY A 31 22.79 17.05 1.10
C GLY A 31 22.01 16.86 -0.20
N THR A 32 22.70 16.59 -1.31
CA THR A 32 22.05 16.47 -2.63
C THR A 32 20.93 15.43 -2.66
N ASN A 33 21.10 14.33 -1.92
CA ASN A 33 20.20 13.18 -1.90
C ASN A 33 19.84 12.74 -0.47
N THR A 34 20.02 13.62 0.52
CA THR A 34 19.79 13.29 1.92
C THR A 34 18.83 14.26 2.58
N TYR A 35 17.97 13.72 3.43
CA TYR A 35 16.97 14.48 4.17
C TYR A 35 16.99 14.06 5.62
N ASP A 36 16.89 15.04 6.50
CA ASP A 36 16.70 14.82 7.93
C ASP A 36 15.40 15.47 8.36
N GLY A 37 14.69 14.82 9.27
CA GLY A 37 13.41 15.33 9.71
C GLY A 37 12.91 14.72 11.01
N ILE A 38 11.95 15.43 11.60
CA ILE A 38 11.21 15.00 12.79
C ILE A 38 9.79 14.67 12.36
N VAL A 39 9.38 13.44 12.61
CA VAL A 39 8.03 12.96 12.26
C VAL A 39 7.28 12.61 13.54
N SER A 40 6.07 13.17 13.68
CA SER A 40 5.19 12.85 14.80
C SER A 40 4.70 11.40 14.72
N GLY A 41 4.71 10.72 15.85
CA GLY A 41 4.23 9.35 16.02
C GLY A 41 2.83 9.29 16.62
N SER A 42 2.49 8.14 17.21
CA SER A 42 1.28 8.01 18.02
C SER A 42 1.42 8.81 19.33
N GLY A 43 0.41 9.60 19.66
CA GLY A 43 0.40 10.46 20.85
C GLY A 43 1.41 11.59 20.76
N VAL A 44 2.23 11.75 21.80
CA VAL A 44 3.25 12.81 21.90
C VAL A 44 4.62 12.42 21.35
N ASN A 45 4.76 11.18 20.88
CA ASN A 45 6.05 10.66 20.41
C ASN A 45 6.51 11.36 19.12
N ARG A 46 7.82 11.57 19.00
CA ARG A 46 8.46 12.11 17.80
C ARG A 46 9.66 11.26 17.45
N TYR A 47 9.86 11.04 16.16
CA TYR A 47 10.92 10.22 15.64
C TYR A 47 11.84 11.03 14.74
N THR A 48 13.14 10.87 14.95
CA THR A 48 14.18 11.40 14.06
C THR A 48 14.35 10.43 12.90
N VAL A 49 14.33 10.99 11.70
CA VAL A 49 14.38 10.25 10.45
C VAL A 49 15.50 10.83 9.62
N HIS A 50 16.36 9.95 9.13
CA HIS A 50 17.40 10.23 8.15
C HIS A 50 17.12 9.42 6.89
N ILE A 51 17.18 10.05 5.73
CA ILE A 51 17.00 9.43 4.43
C ILE A 51 18.27 9.64 3.61
N ASP A 52 18.77 8.57 3.01
CA ASP A 52 19.79 8.62 1.96
C ASP A 52 19.21 7.97 0.70
N LYS A 53 18.82 8.78 -0.29
CA LYS A 53 18.25 8.29 -1.55
C LYS A 53 19.27 7.54 -2.41
N ALA A 54 20.55 7.93 -2.34
CA ALA A 54 21.60 7.26 -3.09
C ALA A 54 21.89 5.87 -2.51
N HIS A 55 21.72 5.70 -1.19
CA HIS A 55 21.86 4.43 -0.49
C HIS A 55 20.68 4.19 0.46
N PRO A 56 19.50 3.77 -0.02
CA PRO A 56 18.29 3.64 0.81
C PRO A 56 18.46 2.81 2.08
N ARG A 57 19.39 1.82 2.08
CA ARG A 57 19.75 0.99 3.25
C ARG A 57 20.49 1.74 4.37
N ARG A 58 21.00 2.95 4.11
CA ARG A 58 21.61 3.84 5.11
C ARG A 58 20.58 4.77 5.75
N SER A 59 19.37 4.84 5.20
CA SER A 59 18.25 5.55 5.82
C SER A 59 17.94 4.92 7.18
N ALA A 60 17.69 5.75 8.18
CA ALA A 60 17.51 5.34 9.56
C ALA A 60 16.34 6.09 10.21
N CYS A 61 15.63 5.41 11.11
CA CYS A 61 14.58 6.01 11.92
C CYS A 61 14.64 5.40 13.30
N ASN A 62 14.58 6.22 14.35
CA ASN A 62 14.57 5.77 15.74
C ASN A 62 13.19 5.30 16.23
N CYS A 63 12.29 4.90 15.32
CA CYS A 63 11.02 4.34 15.73
C CYS A 63 11.17 2.87 16.12
N PRO A 64 10.36 2.34 17.04
CA PRO A 64 10.48 0.95 17.51
C PRO A 64 10.43 -0.11 16.40
N PHE A 65 9.84 0.22 15.26
CA PHE A 65 9.78 -0.67 14.10
C PHE A 65 11.10 -0.72 13.30
N ALA A 66 11.84 0.38 13.22
CA ALA A 66 13.03 0.53 12.37
C ALA A 66 14.35 0.61 13.14
N GLU A 67 14.30 0.94 14.43
CA GLU A 67 15.50 1.10 15.25
C GLU A 67 16.33 -0.19 15.30
N GLY A 68 17.63 -0.07 14.97
CA GLY A 68 18.54 -1.21 14.87
C GLY A 68 18.30 -2.15 13.69
N ARG A 69 17.35 -1.84 12.79
CA ARG A 69 16.96 -2.69 11.65
C ARG A 69 17.16 -1.95 10.33
N ARG A 70 17.47 -2.70 9.27
CA ARG A 70 17.59 -2.17 7.90
C ARG A 70 16.26 -2.26 7.16
N VAL A 71 15.23 -1.60 7.69
CA VAL A 71 13.86 -1.59 7.14
C VAL A 71 13.39 -0.16 6.88
N ILE A 72 12.60 0.03 5.82
CA ILE A 72 11.96 1.32 5.53
C ILE A 72 10.62 1.38 6.24
N CYS A 73 10.44 2.39 7.09
CA CYS A 73 9.22 2.57 7.88
C CYS A 73 8.35 3.70 7.31
N LYS A 74 7.09 3.75 7.76
CA LYS A 74 6.14 4.80 7.38
C LYS A 74 6.66 6.24 7.60
N HIS A 75 7.48 6.49 8.62
CA HIS A 75 8.00 7.83 8.89
C HIS A 75 9.02 8.27 7.83
N MET A 76 9.81 7.33 7.30
CA MET A 76 10.73 7.60 6.19
C MET A 76 9.97 7.92 4.91
N ILE A 77 8.92 7.15 4.60
CA ILE A 77 8.07 7.42 3.44
C ILE A 77 7.39 8.77 3.56
N ALA A 78 6.82 9.09 4.73
CA ALA A 78 6.18 10.38 4.97
C ALA A 78 7.15 11.56 4.79
N LEU A 79 8.36 11.47 5.36
CA LEU A 79 9.39 12.48 5.18
C LEU A 79 9.80 12.61 3.71
N TYR A 80 9.97 11.49 3.00
CA TYR A 80 10.33 11.49 1.59
C TYR A 80 9.30 12.21 0.72
N PHE A 81 8.01 11.89 0.91
CA PHE A 81 6.92 12.55 0.20
C PHE A 81 6.77 14.02 0.56
N THR A 82 7.04 14.40 1.81
CA THR A 82 7.08 15.81 2.22
C THR A 82 8.23 16.56 1.55
N ALA A 83 9.41 15.94 1.45
CA ALA A 83 10.59 16.52 0.81
C ALA A 83 10.47 16.59 -0.72
N GLU A 84 9.82 15.60 -1.34
CA GLU A 84 9.61 15.51 -2.79
C GLU A 84 8.12 15.32 -3.15
N PRO A 85 7.31 16.41 -3.11
CA PRO A 85 5.88 16.33 -3.36
C PRO A 85 5.51 15.82 -4.76
N LYS A 86 6.41 15.99 -5.74
CA LYS A 86 6.19 15.45 -7.09
C LYS A 86 6.18 13.92 -7.07
N VAL A 87 7.08 13.28 -6.33
CA VAL A 87 7.12 11.83 -6.19
C VAL A 87 5.84 11.30 -5.54
N ALA A 88 5.32 12.01 -4.53
CA ALA A 88 4.05 11.65 -3.90
C ALA A 88 2.87 11.72 -4.89
N LYS A 89 2.82 12.77 -5.72
CA LYS A 89 1.77 12.93 -6.73
C LYS A 89 1.85 11.86 -7.82
N ASP A 90 3.06 11.61 -8.33
CA ASP A 90 3.28 10.61 -9.37
C ASP A 90 2.87 9.21 -8.85
N PHE A 91 3.26 8.87 -7.61
CA PHE A 91 2.87 7.62 -6.95
C PHE A 91 1.35 7.48 -6.76
N LEU A 92 0.68 8.53 -6.27
CA LEU A 92 -0.78 8.49 -6.07
C LEU A 92 -1.54 8.35 -7.39
N LYS A 93 -1.02 8.96 -8.46
CA LYS A 93 -1.60 8.81 -9.81
C LYS A 93 -1.47 7.39 -10.34
N GLU A 94 -0.31 6.76 -10.15
CA GLU A 94 -0.11 5.34 -10.53
C GLU A 94 -1.06 4.42 -9.76
N VAL A 95 -1.28 4.68 -8.47
CA VAL A 95 -2.25 3.96 -7.64
C VAL A 95 -3.67 4.12 -8.19
N GLU A 96 -4.10 5.36 -8.45
CA GLU A 96 -5.45 5.65 -8.96
C GLU A 96 -5.70 4.99 -10.32
N GLU A 97 -4.72 5.00 -11.22
CA GLU A 97 -4.79 4.32 -12.52
C GLU A 97 -4.92 2.81 -12.35
N TRP A 98 -4.13 2.21 -11.45
CA TRP A 98 -4.22 0.77 -11.18
C TRP A 98 -5.57 0.38 -10.56
N GLU A 99 -6.09 1.15 -9.62
CA GLU A 99 -7.40 0.91 -9.01
C GLU A 99 -8.52 1.00 -10.06
N ALA A 100 -8.49 2.01 -10.94
CA ALA A 100 -9.46 2.15 -12.02
C ALA A 100 -9.42 0.97 -13.02
N GLU A 101 -8.21 0.51 -13.37
CA GLU A 101 -8.04 -0.68 -14.22
C GLU A 101 -8.56 -1.96 -13.56
N GLU A 102 -8.32 -2.16 -12.26
CA GLU A 102 -8.86 -3.30 -11.52
C GLU A 102 -10.39 -3.24 -11.45
N GLU A 103 -10.98 -2.08 -11.18
CA GLU A 103 -12.43 -1.90 -11.19
C GLU A 103 -13.04 -2.22 -12.57
N GLU A 104 -12.42 -1.77 -13.66
CA GLU A 104 -12.86 -2.11 -15.02
C GLU A 104 -12.75 -3.61 -15.28
N ARG A 105 -11.65 -4.25 -14.86
CA ARG A 105 -11.48 -5.71 -14.94
C ARG A 105 -12.56 -6.46 -14.17
N GLU A 106 -12.87 -6.04 -12.95
CA GLU A 106 -13.91 -6.65 -12.11
C GLU A 106 -15.31 -6.48 -12.73
N GLN A 107 -15.63 -5.30 -13.24
CA GLN A 107 -16.90 -5.04 -13.93
C GLN A 107 -17.05 -5.90 -15.19
N GLN A 108 -15.99 -5.99 -16.00
CA GLN A 108 -15.98 -6.82 -17.19
C GLN A 108 -16.14 -8.30 -16.83
N HIS A 109 -15.43 -8.76 -15.80
CA HIS A 109 -15.55 -10.13 -15.30
C HIS A 109 -16.98 -10.44 -14.83
N TYR A 110 -17.60 -9.52 -14.10
CA TYR A 110 -18.97 -9.65 -13.64
C TYR A 110 -19.98 -9.72 -14.81
N GLU A 111 -19.85 -8.84 -15.81
CA GLU A 111 -20.73 -8.87 -16.98
C GLU A 111 -20.54 -10.14 -17.82
N ASP A 112 -19.32 -10.67 -17.92
CA ASP A 112 -19.07 -11.92 -18.62
C ASP A 112 -19.63 -13.13 -17.86
N LEU A 113 -19.49 -13.17 -16.53
CA LEU A 113 -20.16 -14.17 -15.69
C LEU A 113 -21.69 -14.09 -15.83
N LYS A 114 -22.26 -12.89 -15.85
CA LYS A 114 -23.69 -12.67 -16.02
C LYS A 114 -24.19 -13.11 -17.39
N LYS A 115 -23.44 -12.85 -18.47
CA LYS A 115 -23.75 -13.38 -19.81
C LYS A 115 -23.71 -14.90 -19.81
N TYR A 116 -22.67 -15.49 -19.22
CA TYR A 116 -22.52 -16.93 -19.11
C TYR A 116 -23.70 -17.57 -18.36
N VAL A 117 -24.05 -17.07 -17.18
CA VAL A 117 -25.17 -17.58 -16.38
C VAL A 117 -26.49 -17.49 -17.16
N LYS A 118 -26.74 -16.38 -17.86
CA LYS A 118 -27.94 -16.20 -18.69
C LYS A 118 -27.99 -17.12 -19.92
N SER A 119 -26.86 -17.67 -20.36
CA SER A 119 -26.79 -18.59 -21.50
C SER A 119 -27.16 -20.03 -21.15
N LEU A 120 -27.18 -20.39 -19.85
CA LEU A 120 -27.46 -21.75 -19.39
C LEU A 120 -28.96 -22.08 -19.45
N SER A 121 -29.26 -23.35 -19.71
CA SER A 121 -30.61 -23.87 -19.50
C SER A 121 -30.95 -23.97 -18.01
N LYS A 122 -32.24 -24.09 -17.68
CA LYS A 122 -32.68 -24.25 -16.29
C LYS A 122 -32.05 -25.45 -15.60
N ALA A 123 -31.91 -26.59 -16.30
CA ALA A 123 -31.32 -27.80 -15.74
C ALA A 123 -29.83 -27.60 -15.43
N GLU A 124 -29.07 -27.06 -16.38
CA GLU A 124 -27.63 -26.77 -16.19
C GLU A 124 -27.40 -25.74 -15.07
N LEU A 125 -28.25 -24.72 -14.97
CA LEU A 125 -28.19 -23.74 -13.90
C LEU A 125 -28.41 -24.38 -12.52
N GLN A 126 -29.40 -25.26 -12.40
CA GLN A 126 -29.72 -25.94 -11.14
C GLN A 126 -28.58 -26.88 -10.71
N GLU A 127 -28.01 -27.65 -11.64
CA GLU A 127 -26.89 -28.55 -11.35
C GLU A 127 -25.63 -27.79 -10.94
N ARG A 128 -25.24 -26.74 -11.70
CA ARG A 128 -24.05 -25.95 -11.39
C ARG A 128 -24.19 -25.15 -10.10
N LEU A 129 -25.39 -24.63 -9.83
CA LEU A 129 -25.65 -23.94 -8.56
C LEU A 129 -25.54 -24.91 -7.38
N LEU A 130 -26.11 -26.11 -7.49
CA LEU A 130 -25.99 -27.13 -6.44
C LEU A 130 -24.52 -27.52 -6.20
N ALA A 131 -23.75 -27.74 -7.26
CA ALA A 131 -22.32 -28.03 -7.16
C ALA A 131 -21.54 -26.89 -6.47
N ALA A 132 -21.79 -25.65 -6.86
CA ALA A 132 -21.16 -24.48 -6.24
C ALA A 132 -21.51 -24.34 -4.75
N MET A 133 -22.76 -24.63 -4.36
CA MET A 133 -23.18 -24.60 -2.96
C MET A 133 -22.46 -25.67 -2.13
N VAL A 134 -22.30 -26.89 -2.65
CA VAL A 134 -21.54 -27.96 -1.98
C VAL A 134 -20.06 -27.56 -1.82
N GLU A 135 -19.42 -27.05 -2.88
CA GLU A 135 -18.03 -26.59 -2.81
C GLU A 135 -17.83 -25.46 -1.77
N LEU A 136 -18.80 -24.55 -1.64
CA LEU A 136 -18.76 -23.49 -0.64
C LEU A 136 -18.85 -24.05 0.79
N GLU A 137 -19.76 -25.00 1.05
CA GLU A 137 -19.87 -25.65 2.36
C GLU A 137 -18.59 -26.43 2.74
N GLU A 138 -17.98 -27.12 1.78
CA GLU A 138 -16.72 -27.85 1.97
C GLU A 138 -15.56 -26.90 2.31
N ARG A 139 -15.49 -25.74 1.65
CA ARG A 139 -14.50 -24.70 1.98
C ARG A 139 -14.70 -24.17 3.39
N GLU A 140 -15.94 -23.88 3.79
CA GLU A 140 -16.23 -23.39 5.14
C GLU A 140 -15.90 -24.40 6.23
N THR A 141 -16.11 -25.70 5.98
CA THR A 141 -15.73 -26.77 6.92
C THR A 141 -14.21 -26.97 6.97
N TYR A 142 -13.47 -26.75 5.88
CA TYR A 142 -12.01 -26.86 5.87
C TYR A 142 -11.29 -25.77 6.67
N TYR A 143 -11.87 -24.57 6.74
CA TYR A 143 -11.32 -23.43 7.50
C TYR A 143 -11.85 -23.32 8.95
N ARG A 144 -12.65 -24.29 9.41
CA ARG A 144 -13.06 -24.45 10.82
C ARG A 144 -12.21 -25.48 11.55
#